data_AF-A0A6S7GVJ6-F1
#
_entry.id   AF-A0A6S7GVJ6-F1
#
_cell.length_a   1.000
_cell.length_b   1.000
_cell.length_c   1.000
_cell.angle_alpha   90.00
_cell.angle_beta   90.00
_cell.angle_gamma   90.00
#
_symmetry.space_group_name_H-M   'P 1'
#
loop_
_entity.id
_entity.type
_entity.pdbx_description
1 polymer ?
#
loop_
_entity_poly.entity_id
_entity_poly.type
_entity_poly.pdbx_seq_one_letter_code
_entity_poly.pdbx_strand_id
1 'polypeptide(L)'
;MEDIDGTNSRRPKNSAFKQQRLKAWQPILTAQVATIFFLIIFVLFIVLGAVLFVASNSVREKKVEYTHCNKYGKDKKCEDYLEENSNETCECRMKFELSDDIEKQVYLYYGLSNFYQNHRRYVRSRDDAQLRGDLSQSVSSDCKPYAEGYYKPNQTRAIAPCGTIANSLFNGKKT
;
A
#
# COMPACT_ATOMS: atom_id res chain seq x y z
N MET A 1 26.24 -14.94 55.27
CA MET A 1 27.26 -15.87 55.77
C MET A 1 28.39 -15.82 54.76
N GLU A 2 29.49 -15.19 55.15
CA GLU A 2 30.73 -15.15 54.36
C GLU A 2 31.35 -16.55 54.35
N ASP A 3 31.69 -17.06 53.17
CA ASP A 3 32.58 -18.21 53.04
C ASP A 3 34.00 -17.70 52.75
N ILE A 4 34.81 -17.60 53.79
CA ILE A 4 36.27 -17.53 53.67
C ILE A 4 36.76 -18.97 53.57
N ASP A 5 37.17 -19.42 52.38
CA ASP A 5 37.93 -20.66 52.21
C ASP A 5 39.29 -20.34 51.59
N GLY A 6 40.30 -20.32 52.47
CA GLY A 6 41.69 -20.29 52.10
C GLY A 6 42.17 -21.69 51.74
N THR A 7 42.10 -22.04 50.45
CA THR A 7 43.02 -22.98 49.78
C THR A 7 42.97 -22.70 48.27
N ASN A 8 44.10 -22.74 47.56
CA ASN A 8 44.15 -22.62 46.10
C ASN A 8 43.54 -23.86 45.43
N SER A 9 42.21 -23.98 45.49
CA SER A 9 41.44 -25.06 44.89
C SER A 9 41.11 -24.73 43.45
N ARG A 10 41.58 -25.55 42.50
CA ARG A 10 41.24 -25.43 41.07
C ARG A 10 39.82 -25.93 40.75
N ARG A 11 39.00 -26.22 41.77
CA ARG A 11 37.65 -26.74 41.58
C ARG A 11 36.71 -25.61 41.12
N PRO A 12 35.88 -25.85 40.09
CA PRO A 12 34.91 -24.86 39.65
C PRO A 12 33.88 -24.57 40.76
N LYS A 13 33.47 -23.31 40.87
CA LYS A 13 32.49 -22.86 41.87
C LYS A 13 31.18 -23.62 41.73
N ASN A 14 30.66 -24.11 42.85
CA ASN A 14 29.41 -24.88 42.95
C ASN A 14 28.18 -23.95 42.94
N SER A 15 27.92 -23.29 41.81
CA SER A 15 26.71 -22.48 41.61
C SER A 15 25.81 -23.06 40.53
N ALA A 16 24.49 -22.88 40.67
CA ALA A 16 23.50 -23.43 39.73
C ALA A 16 23.74 -22.98 38.27
N PHE A 17 24.24 -21.77 38.06
CA PHE A 17 24.62 -21.26 36.74
C PHE A 17 25.84 -21.98 36.16
N LYS A 18 26.94 -22.09 36.92
CA LYS A 18 28.18 -22.72 36.43
C LYS A 18 28.08 -24.24 36.29
N GLN A 19 27.16 -24.85 37.03
CA GLN A 19 26.86 -26.28 36.94
C GLN A 19 25.74 -26.61 35.95
N GLN A 20 25.19 -25.62 35.25
CA GLN A 20 24.08 -25.81 34.30
C GLN A 20 22.84 -26.48 34.93
N ARG A 21 22.57 -26.17 36.21
CA ARG A 21 21.42 -26.65 36.99
C ARG A 21 20.39 -25.55 37.21
N LEU A 22 20.31 -24.59 36.30
CA LEU A 22 19.26 -23.58 36.33
C LEU A 22 17.90 -24.25 36.10
N LYS A 23 16.86 -23.75 36.76
CA LYS A 23 15.49 -24.21 36.55
C LYS A 23 15.10 -23.89 35.10
N ALA A 24 15.03 -24.91 34.27
CA ALA A 24 14.58 -24.82 32.90
C ALA A 24 13.16 -25.39 32.79
N TRP A 25 12.34 -24.78 31.94
CA TRP A 25 11.11 -25.40 31.47
C TRP A 25 11.42 -26.10 30.15
N GLN A 26 11.19 -27.41 30.09
CA GLN A 26 11.41 -28.22 28.90
C GLN A 26 10.05 -28.68 28.37
N PRO A 27 9.41 -27.93 27.47
CA PRO A 27 8.15 -28.34 26.89
C PRO A 27 8.35 -29.55 25.98
N ILE A 28 7.81 -30.69 26.39
CA ILE A 28 7.74 -31.88 25.54
C ILE A 28 6.44 -31.77 24.74
N LEU A 29 6.55 -31.60 23.43
CA LEU A 29 5.39 -31.49 22.54
C LEU A 29 4.79 -32.88 22.30
N THR A 30 3.91 -33.29 23.21
CA THR A 30 3.11 -34.51 23.04
C THR A 30 1.84 -34.22 22.24
N ALA A 31 1.30 -35.24 21.56
CA ALA A 31 0.11 -35.10 20.72
C ALA A 31 -1.11 -34.54 21.49
N GLN A 32 -1.28 -34.92 22.75
CA GLN A 32 -2.38 -34.42 23.61
C GLN A 32 -2.22 -32.93 23.92
N VAL A 33 -1.03 -32.50 24.31
CA VAL A 33 -0.74 -31.08 24.62
C VAL A 33 -0.90 -30.22 23.38
N ALA A 34 -0.36 -30.67 22.24
CA ALA A 34 -0.51 -29.97 20.96
C ALA A 34 -1.99 -29.82 20.56
N THR A 35 -2.80 -30.88 20.72
CA THR A 35 -4.23 -30.85 20.39
C THR A 35 -4.98 -29.79 21.20
N ILE A 36 -4.72 -29.70 22.52
CA ILE A 36 -5.36 -28.69 23.37
C ILE A 36 -4.97 -27.26 22.93
N PHE A 37 -3.68 -27.03 22.64
CA PHE A 37 -3.23 -25.73 22.13
C PHE A 37 -3.92 -25.36 20.81
N PHE A 38 -4.02 -26.29 19.86
CA PHE A 38 -4.69 -26.02 18.59
C PHE A 38 -6.19 -25.77 18.75
N LEU A 39 -6.87 -26.47 19.66
CA LEU A 39 -8.30 -26.23 19.93
C LEU A 39 -8.55 -24.80 20.47
N ILE A 40 -7.68 -24.31 21.36
CA ILE A 40 -7.78 -22.95 21.89
C ILE A 40 -7.60 -21.91 20.77
N ILE A 41 -6.56 -22.08 19.96
CA ILE A 41 -6.29 -21.17 18.82
C ILE A 41 -7.43 -21.22 17.80
N PHE A 42 -7.98 -22.41 17.55
CA PHE A 42 -9.10 -22.60 16.65
C PHE A 42 -10.35 -21.83 17.09
N VAL A 43 -10.75 -21.96 18.37
CA VAL A 43 -11.90 -21.23 18.91
C VAL A 43 -11.66 -19.72 18.83
N LEU A 44 -10.44 -19.26 19.14
CA LEU A 44 -10.08 -17.84 19.03
C LEU A 44 -10.21 -17.34 17.58
N PHE A 45 -9.74 -18.10 16.60
CA PHE A 45 -9.84 -17.75 15.19
C PHE A 45 -11.27 -17.82 14.65
N ILE A 46 -12.13 -18.71 15.17
CA ILE A 46 -13.57 -18.69 14.84
C ILE A 46 -14.20 -17.38 15.28
N VAL A 47 -13.98 -16.96 16.53
CA VAL A 47 -14.58 -15.73 17.05
C VAL A 47 -14.07 -14.52 16.28
N LEU A 48 -12.75 -14.44 16.07
CA LEU A 48 -12.14 -13.35 15.30
C LEU A 48 -12.65 -13.33 13.86
N GLY A 49 -12.73 -14.50 13.21
CA GLY A 49 -13.23 -14.65 11.85
C GLY A 49 -14.69 -14.24 11.72
N ALA A 50 -15.55 -14.62 12.67
CA ALA A 50 -16.96 -14.21 12.69
C ALA A 50 -17.12 -12.69 12.81
N VAL A 51 -16.35 -12.06 13.70
CA VAL A 51 -16.36 -10.58 13.85
C VAL A 51 -15.90 -9.90 12.57
N LEU A 52 -14.79 -10.33 11.99
CA LEU A 52 -14.27 -9.77 10.73
C LEU A 52 -15.23 -9.98 9.56
N PHE A 53 -15.88 -11.14 9.49
CA PHE A 53 -16.85 -11.45 8.43
C PHE A 53 -18.08 -10.54 8.51
N VAL A 54 -18.64 -10.33 9.70
CA VAL A 54 -19.75 -9.40 9.91
C VAL A 54 -19.33 -7.97 9.56
N ALA A 55 -18.14 -7.55 10.02
CA ALA A 55 -17.62 -6.22 9.70
C ALA A 55 -17.44 -6.03 8.18
N SER A 56 -16.90 -7.03 7.49
CA SER A 56 -16.70 -7.02 6.03
C SER A 56 -18.03 -6.91 5.28
N ASN A 57 -19.03 -7.71 5.65
CA ASN A 57 -20.33 -7.70 4.97
C ASN A 57 -21.18 -6.46 5.27
N SER A 58 -20.83 -5.71 6.32
CA SER A 58 -21.48 -4.43 6.62
C SER A 58 -21.07 -3.30 5.67
N VAL A 59 -19.98 -3.47 4.91
CA VAL A 59 -19.54 -2.51 3.90
C VAL A 59 -20.33 -2.74 2.63
N ARG A 60 -21.00 -1.69 2.16
CA ARG A 60 -21.73 -1.68 0.89
C ARG A 60 -20.85 -1.03 -0.18
N GLU A 61 -20.64 -1.73 -1.29
CA GLU A 61 -19.86 -1.22 -2.42
C GLU A 61 -20.64 -1.33 -3.73
N LYS A 62 -20.50 -0.31 -4.59
CA LYS A 62 -21.01 -0.30 -5.96
C LYS A 62 -19.87 0.05 -6.90
N LYS A 63 -19.55 -0.86 -7.80
CA LYS A 63 -18.54 -0.65 -8.86
C LYS A 63 -19.23 -0.41 -10.19
N VAL A 64 -18.87 0.69 -10.85
CA VAL A 64 -19.35 1.04 -12.20
C VAL A 64 -18.14 1.20 -13.11
N GLU A 65 -18.08 0.43 -14.18
CA GLU A 65 -17.05 0.55 -15.20
C GLU A 65 -17.44 1.59 -16.25
N TYR A 66 -16.54 2.53 -16.55
CA TYR A 66 -16.78 3.64 -17.48
C TYR A 66 -15.74 3.71 -18.61
N THR A 67 -14.95 2.64 -18.84
CA THR A 67 -13.87 2.57 -19.84
C THR A 67 -14.36 2.90 -21.25
N HIS A 68 -15.45 2.26 -21.69
CA HIS A 68 -16.03 2.44 -23.03
C HIS A 68 -17.27 3.35 -23.02
N CYS A 69 -17.22 4.41 -22.22
CA CYS A 69 -18.34 5.34 -22.16
C CYS A 69 -18.47 6.20 -23.43
N ASN A 70 -19.71 6.43 -23.85
CA ASN A 70 -20.04 7.33 -24.94
C ASN A 70 -20.05 8.80 -24.49
N LYS A 71 -19.67 9.69 -25.40
CA LYS A 71 -19.80 11.13 -25.19
C LYS A 71 -21.28 11.48 -25.00
N TYR A 72 -21.58 12.29 -24.00
CA TYR A 72 -22.94 12.74 -23.75
C TYR A 72 -23.55 13.41 -25.00
N GLY A 73 -24.71 12.92 -25.43
CA GLY A 73 -25.43 13.43 -26.61
C GLY A 73 -24.94 12.91 -27.96
N LYS A 74 -23.92 12.03 -28.02
CA LYS A 74 -23.48 11.38 -29.26
C LYS A 74 -23.28 9.88 -29.02
N ASP A 75 -23.63 9.05 -30.01
CA ASP A 75 -23.35 7.61 -29.96
C ASP A 75 -21.92 7.32 -30.45
N LYS A 76 -20.94 7.96 -29.81
CA LYS A 76 -19.51 7.78 -30.10
C LYS A 76 -18.75 7.67 -28.80
N LYS A 77 -17.83 6.72 -28.72
CA LYS A 77 -17.01 6.50 -27.53
C LYS A 77 -16.06 7.66 -27.28
N CYS A 78 -15.74 7.90 -26.02
CA CYS A 78 -14.78 8.94 -25.66
C CYS A 78 -13.37 8.67 -26.20
N GLU A 79 -12.97 7.40 -26.34
CA GLU A 79 -11.69 7.02 -26.96
C GLU A 79 -11.58 7.57 -28.39
N ASP A 80 -12.52 7.19 -29.26
CA ASP A 80 -12.56 7.62 -30.66
C ASP A 80 -12.78 9.13 -30.81
N TYR A 81 -13.49 9.77 -29.87
CA TYR A 81 -13.74 11.20 -29.91
C TYR A 81 -12.49 12.04 -29.67
N LEU A 82 -11.67 11.63 -28.69
CA LEU A 82 -10.47 12.35 -28.29
C LEU A 82 -9.31 12.16 -29.28
N GLU A 83 -9.29 11.06 -30.03
CA GLU A 83 -8.36 10.88 -31.14
C GLU A 83 -8.58 11.92 -32.26
N GLU A 84 -9.84 12.26 -32.55
CA GLU A 84 -10.17 13.28 -33.55
C GLU A 84 -10.09 14.70 -33.00
N ASN A 85 -10.39 14.89 -31.71
CA ASN A 85 -10.51 16.21 -31.07
C ASN A 85 -9.69 16.27 -29.78
N SER A 86 -8.36 16.30 -29.92
CA SER A 86 -7.40 16.24 -28.80
C SER A 86 -7.48 17.39 -27.79
N ASN A 87 -8.05 18.53 -28.19
CA ASN A 87 -8.20 19.71 -27.34
C ASN A 87 -9.59 19.82 -26.68
N GLU A 88 -10.51 18.92 -26.99
CA GLU A 88 -11.86 18.95 -26.43
C GLU A 88 -12.04 18.00 -25.25
N THR A 89 -12.98 18.34 -24.37
CA THR A 89 -13.36 17.48 -23.26
C THR A 89 -14.43 16.47 -23.69
N CYS A 90 -14.24 15.20 -23.33
CA CYS A 90 -15.29 14.19 -23.44
C CYS A 90 -16.03 14.05 -22.10
N GLU A 91 -17.26 14.57 -22.03
CA GLU A 91 -18.15 14.34 -20.90
C GLU A 91 -18.91 13.02 -21.12
N CYS A 92 -18.87 12.15 -20.11
CA CYS A 92 -19.57 10.87 -20.07
C CYS A 92 -20.55 10.90 -18.89
N ARG A 93 -21.79 10.44 -19.10
CA ARG A 93 -22.80 10.32 -18.03
C ARG A 93 -23.20 8.87 -17.83
N MET A 94 -22.82 8.32 -16.68
CA MET A 94 -23.21 6.97 -16.27
C MET A 94 -24.39 7.05 -15.31
N LYS A 95 -25.51 6.45 -15.68
CA LYS A 95 -26.63 6.24 -14.77
C LYS A 95 -26.45 4.92 -14.06
N PHE A 96 -26.56 4.92 -12.74
CA PHE A 96 -26.55 3.71 -11.93
C PHE A 96 -27.58 3.84 -10.82
N GLU A 97 -28.12 2.70 -10.43
CA GLU A 97 -29.05 2.60 -9.31
C GLU A 97 -28.33 1.99 -8.10
N LEU A 98 -28.68 2.49 -6.92
CA LEU A 98 -28.26 1.94 -5.65
C LEU A 98 -29.34 0.96 -5.19
N SER A 99 -28.95 -0.29 -4.98
CA SER A 99 -29.87 -1.35 -4.59
C SER A 99 -30.36 -1.21 -3.15
N ASP A 100 -29.52 -0.63 -2.28
CA ASP A 100 -29.77 -0.47 -0.86
C ASP A 100 -29.37 0.95 -0.40
N ASP A 101 -29.98 1.42 0.68
CA ASP A 101 -29.63 2.68 1.31
C ASP A 101 -28.25 2.60 1.99
N ILE A 102 -27.45 3.65 1.81
CA ILE A 102 -26.12 3.75 2.42
C ILE A 102 -26.22 4.65 3.65
N GLU A 103 -26.35 4.03 4.82
CA GLU A 103 -26.53 4.75 6.10
C GLU A 103 -25.25 5.44 6.60
N LYS A 104 -24.07 4.99 6.14
CA LYS A 104 -22.76 5.46 6.61
C LYS A 104 -22.11 6.42 5.62
N GLN A 105 -20.97 7.01 6.01
CA GLN A 105 -20.19 7.89 5.15
C GLN A 105 -19.79 7.21 3.83
N VAL A 106 -20.00 7.92 2.73
CA VAL A 106 -19.70 7.45 1.37
C VAL A 106 -18.29 7.89 0.99
N TYR A 107 -17.55 6.98 0.37
CA TYR A 107 -16.24 7.25 -0.25
C TYR A 107 -16.30 6.94 -1.75
N LEU A 108 -15.74 7.83 -2.57
CA LEU A 108 -15.65 7.66 -4.01
C LEU A 108 -14.22 7.32 -4.41
N TYR A 109 -14.03 6.16 -5.05
CA TYR A 109 -12.75 5.70 -5.55
C TYR A 109 -12.76 5.60 -7.07
N TYR A 110 -11.60 5.73 -7.70
CA TYR A 110 -11.38 5.28 -9.08
C TYR A 110 -10.42 4.11 -9.09
N GLY A 111 -10.77 3.10 -9.88
CA GLY A 111 -9.92 1.95 -10.13
C GLY A 111 -9.32 2.04 -11.52
N LEU A 112 -8.02 1.75 -11.62
CA LEU A 112 -7.33 1.54 -12.89
C LEU A 112 -6.85 0.09 -12.92
N SER A 113 -7.23 -0.64 -13.97
CA SER A 113 -6.69 -1.98 -14.26
C SER A 113 -5.53 -1.87 -15.25
N ASN A 114 -4.62 -2.85 -15.25
CA ASN A 114 -3.46 -2.89 -16.16
C ASN A 114 -2.53 -1.66 -16.06
N PHE A 115 -2.48 -1.01 -14.89
CA PHE A 115 -1.59 0.12 -14.61
C PHE A 115 -0.54 -0.27 -13.54
N TYR A 116 0.70 -0.51 -13.97
CA TYR A 116 1.76 -1.11 -13.14
C TYR A 116 2.54 -0.08 -12.30
N GLN A 117 1.90 0.52 -11.31
CA GLN A 117 2.54 1.50 -10.41
C GLN A 117 3.68 0.93 -9.57
N ASN A 118 3.70 -0.39 -9.35
CA ASN A 118 4.72 -1.08 -8.56
C ASN A 118 6.05 -1.32 -9.32
N HIS A 119 6.13 -0.97 -10.60
CA HIS A 119 7.36 -1.15 -11.37
C HIS A 119 8.51 -0.33 -10.77
N ARG A 120 9.66 -0.96 -10.47
CA ARG A 120 10.79 -0.34 -9.74
C ARG A 120 11.21 1.02 -10.31
N ARG A 121 11.28 1.17 -11.64
CA ARG A 121 11.64 2.44 -12.29
C ARG A 121 10.56 3.51 -12.15
N TYR A 122 9.29 3.10 -12.15
CA TYR A 122 8.16 4.00 -11.99
C TYR A 122 8.17 4.58 -10.56
N VAL A 123 8.26 3.71 -9.55
CA VAL A 123 8.31 4.11 -8.12
C VAL A 123 9.49 5.03 -7.81
N ARG A 124 10.65 4.78 -8.40
CA ARG A 124 11.85 5.60 -8.19
C ARG A 124 11.80 6.95 -8.88
N SER A 125 11.01 7.11 -9.94
CA SER A 125 11.05 8.30 -10.79
C SER A 125 10.24 9.46 -10.19
N ARG A 126 10.86 10.11 -9.19
CA ARG A 126 10.39 11.30 -8.48
C ARG A 126 11.58 11.99 -7.80
N ASP A 127 11.39 13.24 -7.37
CA ASP A 127 12.34 13.97 -6.54
C ASP A 127 11.69 14.35 -5.21
N ASP A 128 12.13 13.71 -4.12
CA ASP A 128 11.57 13.94 -2.79
C ASP A 128 11.92 15.33 -2.23
N ALA A 129 13.01 15.97 -2.66
CA ALA A 129 13.34 17.33 -2.24
C ALA A 129 12.38 18.34 -2.90
N GLN A 130 12.13 18.14 -4.20
CA GLN A 130 11.16 18.94 -4.94
C GLN A 130 9.75 18.80 -4.38
N LEU A 131 9.31 17.59 -4.05
CA LEU A 131 7.98 17.34 -3.47
C LEU A 131 7.81 17.94 -2.06
N ARG A 132 8.92 18.20 -1.36
CA ARG A 132 8.92 18.97 -0.09
C ARG A 132 8.94 20.49 -0.29
N GLY A 133 9.07 20.96 -1.53
CA GLY A 133 9.08 22.39 -1.87
C GLY A 133 10.47 22.99 -2.10
N ASP A 134 11.53 22.18 -2.18
CA ASP A 134 12.85 22.68 -2.59
C ASP A 134 12.91 22.80 -4.12
N LEU A 135 12.88 24.03 -4.63
CA LEU A 135 12.80 24.33 -6.06
C LEU A 135 14.19 24.54 -6.69
N SER A 136 15.12 23.62 -6.41
CA SER A 136 16.43 23.60 -7.07
C SER A 136 16.30 23.36 -8.57
N GLN A 137 17.15 24.01 -9.37
CA GLN A 137 17.22 23.74 -10.82
C GLN A 137 17.80 22.35 -11.12
N SER A 138 18.63 21.80 -10.23
CA SER A 138 19.10 20.42 -10.32
C SER A 138 18.10 19.50 -9.64
N VAL A 139 17.53 18.55 -10.38
CA VAL A 139 16.65 17.51 -9.87
C VAL A 139 17.36 16.15 -9.86
N SER A 140 16.81 15.19 -9.12
CA SER A 140 17.29 13.81 -9.07
C SER A 140 17.42 13.18 -10.47
N SER A 141 18.48 12.41 -10.67
CA SER A 141 18.69 11.64 -11.90
C SER A 141 17.63 10.55 -12.11
N ASP A 142 16.95 10.13 -11.04
CA ASP A 142 15.84 9.16 -11.10
C ASP A 142 14.61 9.71 -11.84
N CYS A 143 14.47 11.04 -11.95
CA CYS A 143 13.35 11.67 -12.68
C CYS A 143 13.45 11.49 -14.21
N LYS A 144 14.56 11.02 -14.77
CA LYS A 144 14.70 10.85 -16.22
C LYS A 144 13.67 9.86 -16.80
N PRO A 145 13.06 10.15 -17.96
CA PRO A 145 13.32 11.30 -18.84
C PRO A 145 12.61 12.60 -18.44
N TYR A 146 11.68 12.56 -17.49
CA TYR A 146 10.84 13.68 -17.06
C TYR A 146 11.51 14.58 -16.01
N ALA A 147 12.83 14.78 -16.12
CA ALA A 147 13.61 15.62 -15.20
C ALA A 147 13.60 17.09 -15.64
N GLU A 148 13.76 17.35 -16.93
CA GLU A 148 13.89 18.68 -17.51
C GLU A 148 13.03 18.81 -18.77
N GLY A 149 12.52 20.02 -19.02
CA GLY A 149 11.72 20.36 -20.19
C GLY A 149 12.20 21.65 -20.86
N TYR A 150 11.90 21.81 -22.14
CA TYR A 150 12.21 23.04 -22.88
C TYR A 150 11.30 24.18 -22.41
N TYR A 151 11.91 25.23 -21.87
CA TYR A 151 11.21 26.49 -21.56
C TYR A 151 11.30 27.49 -22.73
N LYS A 152 12.45 27.51 -23.40
CA LYS A 152 12.74 28.27 -24.62
C LYS A 152 13.57 27.39 -25.57
N PRO A 153 13.71 27.74 -26.86
CA PRO A 153 14.42 26.92 -27.85
C PRO A 153 15.83 26.47 -27.39
N ASN A 154 16.52 27.30 -26.60
CA ASN A 154 17.87 27.03 -26.08
C ASN A 154 17.95 27.03 -24.54
N GLN A 155 16.84 26.82 -23.83
CA GLN A 155 16.83 26.83 -22.36
C GLN A 155 15.97 25.70 -21.80
N THR A 156 16.61 24.75 -21.10
CA THR A 156 15.91 23.75 -20.30
C THR A 156 15.70 24.26 -18.87
N ARG A 157 14.63 23.78 -18.25
CA ARG A 157 14.35 23.98 -16.82
C ARG A 157 13.87 22.65 -16.23
N ALA A 158 14.14 22.46 -14.94
CA ALA A 158 13.56 21.36 -14.19
C ALA A 158 12.03 21.38 -14.29
N ILE A 159 11.43 20.22 -14.56
CA ILE A 159 9.98 20.04 -14.55
C ILE A 159 9.53 19.99 -13.09
N ALA A 160 8.48 20.72 -12.73
CA ALA A 160 7.92 20.71 -11.38
C ALA A 160 6.43 20.37 -11.41
N PRO A 161 6.00 19.22 -10.82
CA PRO A 161 6.81 18.11 -10.29
C PRO A 161 7.46 17.23 -11.40
N CYS A 162 8.68 16.73 -11.16
CA CYS A 162 9.41 15.84 -12.07
C CYS A 162 9.03 14.36 -11.89
N GLY A 163 9.27 13.56 -12.93
CA GLY A 163 9.19 12.10 -12.87
C GLY A 163 7.93 11.47 -13.45
N THR A 164 7.99 10.15 -13.69
CA THR A 164 6.91 9.39 -14.36
C THR A 164 5.61 9.37 -13.57
N ILE A 165 5.68 9.37 -12.23
CA ILE A 165 4.50 9.30 -11.35
C ILE A 165 3.63 10.53 -11.55
N ALA A 166 4.25 11.71 -11.53
CA ALA A 166 3.53 12.97 -11.71
C ALA A 166 3.05 13.14 -13.16
N ASN A 167 3.85 12.71 -14.14
CA ASN A 167 3.49 12.81 -15.55
C ASN A 167 2.28 11.94 -15.94
N SER A 168 2.03 10.85 -15.21
CA SER A 168 0.90 9.93 -15.45
C SER A 168 -0.19 10.05 -14.39
N LEU A 169 -0.32 11.23 -13.78
CA LEU A 169 -1.40 11.52 -12.85
C LEU A 169 -2.76 11.40 -13.54
N PHE A 170 -3.71 10.76 -12.86
CA PHE A 170 -5.07 10.63 -13.35
C PHE A 170 -5.74 12.00 -13.48
N ASN A 171 -6.24 12.31 -14.67
CA ASN A 171 -6.83 13.61 -15.02
C ASN A 171 -8.36 13.58 -15.18
N GLY A 172 -9.01 12.43 -14.96
CA GLY A 172 -10.46 12.31 -15.10
C GLY A 172 -11.20 13.06 -13.99
N LYS A 173 -11.99 14.08 -14.36
CA LYS A 173 -12.86 14.80 -13.44
C LYS A 173 -14.18 14.06 -13.27
N LYS A 174 -14.59 13.82 -12.01
CA LYS A 174 -15.91 13.28 -11.67
C LYS A 174 -16.72 14.39 -11.01
N THR A 175 -17.93 14.61 -11.49
CA THR A 175 -18.89 15.58 -10.97
C THR A 175 -20.20 14.87 -10.73
#